data_AF-A0A401XIP9-F1
#
_entry.id   AF-A0A401XIP9-F1
#
_cell.length_a   1.000
_cell.length_b   1.000
_cell.length_c   1.000
_cell.angle_alpha   90.00
_cell.angle_beta   90.00
_cell.angle_gamma   90.00
#
_symmetry.space_group_name_H-M   'P 1'
#
loop_
_entity.id
_entity.type
_entity.pdbx_description
1 polymer ?
#
loop_
_entity_poly.entity_id
_entity_poly.type
_entity_poly.pdbx_seq_one_letter_code
_entity_poly.pdbx_strand_id
1 'polypeptide(L)'
;MNFHVITWDVSRVLLDLGIIEIRYYSLLFAFGFVLGYFIMKRIFKEENVPLEQLDTLLTYVVIATIIGARLGHVFFYQWDYYSQHPEEILMVWEGGLASHGAAIAIIMALIIFSKKVSKRSFFWIIDRVVITVALGGSFIRLGNLMNSEIYGSPSNSESAFVYVSPVRDIFERFFGNEVQEITFKKTDEVVKTDSLNMPVYEVKMKIDPRVDGAQVASLVSNRLLPYLKMIDADDQNLVPSTDGSPEVIQEANSTFVKFRLLAIPRIPSQIIEAVAYFLIFLILWGLFFYTKFRYQEGFLFGAFLVLVFGFRFVVEFFKANQVAFEDNLALNMGQFLSIPLVIAGLASIVYSFVKKKA
;
A
#
# COMPACT_ATOMS: atom_id res chain seq x y z
N MET A 1 31.15 -11.26 8.59
CA MET A 1 30.00 -10.56 9.20
C MET A 1 28.83 -10.84 8.27
N ASN A 2 27.87 -11.67 8.70
CA ASN A 2 26.80 -12.16 7.83
C ASN A 2 25.84 -11.02 7.52
N PHE A 3 25.64 -10.70 6.24
CA PHE A 3 24.67 -9.68 5.84
C PHE A 3 23.25 -10.26 6.01
N HIS A 4 22.62 -9.91 7.13
CA HIS A 4 21.26 -10.33 7.44
C HIS A 4 20.27 -9.43 6.72
N VAL A 5 19.37 -10.02 5.95
CA VAL A 5 18.22 -9.34 5.33
C VAL A 5 17.06 -10.32 5.36
N ILE A 6 15.84 -9.81 5.37
CA ILE A 6 14.63 -10.61 5.46
C ILE A 6 14.09 -10.86 4.05
N THR A 7 13.98 -12.13 3.66
CA THR A 7 13.27 -12.50 2.43
C THR A 7 11.78 -12.40 2.67
N TRP A 8 11.11 -11.48 2.00
CA TRP A 8 9.66 -11.32 2.06
C TRP A 8 9.02 -12.08 0.90
N ASP A 9 8.68 -13.34 1.17
CA ASP A 9 8.06 -14.28 0.23
C ASP A 9 6.69 -14.76 0.73
N VAL A 10 5.87 -13.81 1.18
CA VAL A 10 4.53 -14.10 1.70
C VAL A 10 3.53 -14.16 0.55
N SER A 11 2.71 -15.21 0.52
CA SER A 11 1.59 -15.31 -0.43
C SER A 11 0.60 -14.16 -0.23
N ARG A 12 0.14 -13.55 -1.33
CA ARG A 12 -0.93 -12.54 -1.30
C ARG A 12 -2.30 -13.15 -0.96
N VAL A 13 -2.48 -14.41 -1.34
CA VAL A 13 -3.68 -15.21 -1.07
C VAL A 13 -3.52 -15.85 0.30
N LEU A 14 -4.43 -15.52 1.21
CA LEU A 14 -4.53 -16.12 2.54
C LEU A 14 -5.19 -17.49 2.46
N LEU A 15 -6.29 -17.59 1.71
CA LEU A 15 -7.06 -18.81 1.53
C LEU A 15 -7.61 -18.88 0.11
N ASP A 16 -7.33 -19.98 -0.57
CA ASP A 16 -7.90 -20.30 -1.88
C ASP A 16 -9.03 -21.33 -1.70
N LEU A 17 -10.25 -20.93 -2.07
CA LEU A 17 -11.45 -21.78 -2.03
C LEU A 17 -11.81 -22.31 -3.44
N GLY A 18 -10.92 -22.18 -4.42
CA GLY A 18 -11.09 -22.59 -5.82
C GLY A 18 -11.86 -21.58 -6.67
N ILE A 19 -13.03 -21.13 -6.19
CA ILE A 19 -13.85 -20.12 -6.90
C ILE A 19 -13.54 -18.71 -6.42
N ILE A 20 -13.10 -18.57 -5.16
CA ILE A 20 -12.85 -17.29 -4.51
C ILE A 20 -11.52 -17.37 -3.78
N GLU A 21 -10.65 -16.41 -4.08
CA GLU A 21 -9.43 -16.17 -3.32
C GLU A 21 -9.68 -15.10 -2.26
N ILE A 22 -9.37 -15.44 -1.01
CA ILE A 22 -9.33 -14.47 0.07
C ILE A 22 -7.91 -13.93 0.17
N ARG A 23 -7.75 -12.64 -0.12
CA ARG A 23 -6.45 -11.95 -0.08
C ARG A 23 -6.24 -11.22 1.24
N TYR A 24 -5.00 -11.21 1.74
CA TYR A 24 -4.65 -10.50 2.99
C TYR A 24 -5.02 -9.02 2.94
N TYR A 25 -4.74 -8.35 1.81
CA TYR A 25 -5.07 -6.95 1.61
C TYR A 25 -6.57 -6.69 1.81
N SER A 26 -7.42 -7.46 1.13
CA SER A 26 -8.88 -7.32 1.20
C SER A 26 -9.40 -7.54 2.61
N LEU A 27 -8.82 -8.52 3.33
CA LEU A 27 -9.20 -8.79 4.71
C LEU A 27 -8.79 -7.64 5.64
N LEU A 28 -7.55 -7.13 5.54
CA LEU A 28 -7.07 -6.01 6.34
C LEU A 28 -7.87 -4.73 6.08
N PHE A 29 -8.23 -4.49 4.81
CA PHE A 29 -9.09 -3.39 4.42
C PHE A 29 -10.49 -3.50 5.04
N ALA A 30 -11.14 -4.67 4.94
CA ALA A 30 -12.43 -4.93 5.57
C ALA A 30 -12.36 -4.83 7.11
N PHE A 31 -11.27 -5.31 7.70
CA PHE A 31 -11.03 -5.24 9.14
C PHE A 31 -10.95 -3.80 9.65
N GLY A 32 -10.42 -2.87 8.84
CA GLY A 32 -10.47 -1.44 9.11
C GLY A 32 -11.89 -0.90 9.28
N PHE A 33 -12.83 -1.29 8.41
CA PHE A 33 -14.24 -0.92 8.56
C PHE A 33 -14.90 -1.55 9.77
N VAL A 34 -14.64 -2.84 10.04
CA VAL A 34 -15.23 -3.57 11.17
C VAL A 34 -14.79 -2.94 12.50
N LEU A 35 -13.49 -2.75 12.70
CA LEU A 35 -12.99 -2.10 13.92
C LEU A 35 -13.42 -0.63 13.99
N GLY A 36 -13.40 0.08 12.85
CA GLY A 36 -13.92 1.43 12.75
C GLY A 36 -15.38 1.54 13.22
N TYR A 37 -16.23 0.59 12.84
CA TYR A 37 -17.62 0.53 13.31
C TYR A 37 -17.71 0.37 14.83
N PHE A 38 -16.95 -0.54 15.44
CA PHE A 38 -16.97 -0.73 16.89
C PHE A 38 -16.44 0.49 17.65
N ILE A 39 -15.41 1.15 17.12
CA ILE A 39 -14.87 2.41 17.65
C ILE A 39 -15.94 3.50 17.58
N MET A 40 -16.57 3.69 16.42
CA MET A 40 -17.62 4.69 16.24
C MET A 40 -18.87 4.39 17.05
N LYS A 41 -19.22 3.12 17.26
CA LYS A 41 -20.30 2.68 18.15
C LYS A 41 -20.05 3.14 19.57
N ARG A 42 -18.80 3.00 20.07
CA ARG A 42 -18.42 3.52 21.38
C ARG A 42 -18.56 5.06 21.41
N ILE A 43 -18.05 5.75 20.41
CA ILE A 43 -18.15 7.22 20.30
C ILE A 43 -19.62 7.69 20.32
N PHE A 44 -20.49 7.04 19.54
CA PHE A 44 -21.91 7.41 19.44
C PHE A 44 -22.64 7.18 20.76
N LYS A 45 -22.35 6.08 21.46
CA LYS A 45 -22.90 5.82 22.80
C LYS A 45 -22.48 6.90 23.80
N GLU A 46 -21.19 7.25 23.83
CA GLU A 46 -20.66 8.31 24.71
C GLU A 46 -21.21 9.71 24.41
N GLU A 47 -21.81 9.92 23.24
CA GLU A 47 -22.39 11.19 22.82
C GLU A 47 -23.91 11.17 22.72
N ASN A 48 -24.53 10.08 23.19
CA ASN A 48 -25.97 9.85 23.13
C ASN A 48 -26.52 10.05 21.70
N VAL A 49 -25.78 9.59 20.69
CA VAL A 49 -26.22 9.58 19.29
C VAL A 49 -26.90 8.24 18.99
N PRO A 50 -28.10 8.23 18.39
CA PRO A 50 -28.78 6.99 18.00
C PRO A 50 -27.90 6.12 17.09
N LEU A 51 -27.87 4.81 17.35
CA LEU A 51 -27.00 3.87 16.63
C LEU A 51 -27.45 3.64 15.18
N GLU A 52 -28.72 3.90 14.88
CA GLU A 52 -29.26 3.85 13.51
C GLU A 52 -28.54 4.87 12.60
N GLN A 53 -28.10 6.00 13.18
CA GLN A 53 -27.28 6.96 12.45
C GLN A 53 -25.88 6.42 12.15
N LEU A 54 -25.33 5.54 13.01
CA LEU A 54 -24.04 4.91 12.75
C LEU A 54 -24.14 3.93 11.57
N ASP A 55 -25.20 3.13 11.52
CA ASP A 55 -25.41 2.18 10.41
C ASP A 55 -25.59 2.95 9.09
N THR A 56 -26.30 4.08 9.14
CA THR A 56 -26.44 5.00 8.00
C THR A 56 -25.10 5.59 7.58
N LEU A 57 -24.28 6.04 8.55
CA LEU A 57 -22.93 6.57 8.29
C LEU A 57 -22.03 5.52 7.64
N LEU A 58 -22.00 4.30 8.18
CA LEU A 58 -21.20 3.21 7.62
C LEU A 58 -21.58 2.95 6.17
N THR A 59 -22.88 2.86 5.89
CA THR A 59 -23.41 2.68 4.53
C THR A 59 -22.93 3.79 3.59
N TYR A 60 -23.02 5.04 4.04
CA TYR A 60 -22.58 6.20 3.25
C TYR A 60 -21.08 6.15 2.95
N VAL A 61 -20.25 5.86 3.94
CA VAL A 61 -18.80 5.83 3.79
C VAL A 61 -18.36 4.66 2.90
N VAL A 62 -18.91 3.46 3.07
CA VAL A 62 -18.56 2.29 2.25
C VAL A 62 -18.93 2.53 0.79
N ILE A 63 -20.17 2.98 0.52
CA ILE A 63 -20.61 3.28 -0.85
C ILE A 63 -19.75 4.38 -1.47
N ALA A 64 -19.50 5.45 -0.73
CA ALA A 64 -18.65 6.55 -1.19
C ALA A 64 -17.21 6.09 -1.48
N THR A 65 -16.67 5.18 -0.68
CA THR A 65 -15.32 4.65 -0.87
C THR A 65 -15.23 3.88 -2.18
N ILE A 66 -16.17 2.96 -2.43
CA ILE A 66 -16.18 2.11 -3.64
C ILE A 66 -16.42 2.96 -4.89
N ILE A 67 -17.51 3.74 -4.90
CA ILE A 67 -17.88 4.58 -6.05
C ILE A 67 -16.81 5.64 -6.29
N GLY A 68 -16.37 6.33 -5.24
CA GLY A 68 -15.37 7.37 -5.33
C GLY A 68 -14.05 6.83 -5.86
N ALA A 69 -13.58 5.68 -5.36
CA ALA A 69 -12.35 5.08 -5.85
C ALA A 69 -12.43 4.73 -7.33
N ARG A 70 -13.53 4.12 -7.76
CA ARG A 70 -13.73 3.74 -9.16
C ARG A 70 -13.81 4.96 -10.07
N LEU A 71 -14.65 5.94 -9.73
CA LEU A 71 -14.79 7.16 -10.53
C LEU A 71 -13.49 7.97 -10.56
N GLY A 72 -12.74 8.00 -9.47
CA GLY A 72 -11.42 8.63 -9.44
C GLY A 72 -10.46 7.99 -10.44
N HIS A 73 -10.43 6.66 -10.51
CA HIS A 73 -9.61 5.96 -11.50
C HIS A 73 -10.03 6.29 -12.93
N VAL A 74 -11.34 6.16 -13.19
CA VAL A 74 -11.96 6.41 -14.49
C VAL A 74 -11.67 7.83 -14.99
N PHE A 75 -12.00 8.85 -14.20
CA PHE A 75 -11.92 10.24 -14.66
C PHE A 75 -10.51 10.82 -14.64
N PHE A 76 -9.65 10.43 -13.69
CA PHE A 76 -8.32 11.04 -13.55
C PHE A 76 -7.23 10.29 -14.31
N TYR A 77 -7.39 9.00 -14.59
CA TYR A 77 -6.32 8.19 -15.20
C TYR A 77 -6.69 7.58 -16.55
N GLN A 78 -7.96 7.23 -16.80
CA GLN A 78 -8.34 6.43 -17.98
C GLN A 78 -9.60 6.92 -18.71
N TRP A 79 -9.87 8.23 -18.69
CA TRP A 79 -11.09 8.77 -19.28
C TRP A 79 -11.23 8.46 -20.77
N ASP A 80 -10.12 8.51 -21.52
CA ASP A 80 -10.11 8.24 -22.96
C ASP A 80 -10.63 6.84 -23.30
N TYR A 81 -10.37 5.85 -22.44
CA TYR A 81 -10.89 4.48 -22.57
C TYR A 81 -12.37 4.39 -22.15
N TYR A 82 -12.69 4.81 -20.92
CA TYR A 82 -14.03 4.62 -20.36
C TYR A 82 -15.11 5.50 -21.01
N SER A 83 -14.73 6.61 -21.64
CA SER A 83 -15.67 7.41 -22.44
C SER A 83 -16.22 6.64 -23.66
N GLN A 84 -15.51 5.61 -24.11
CA GLN A 84 -15.91 4.71 -25.19
C GLN A 84 -16.58 3.43 -24.67
N HIS A 85 -16.35 3.08 -23.39
CA HIS A 85 -16.86 1.88 -22.72
C HIS A 85 -17.58 2.23 -21.40
N PRO A 86 -18.69 2.99 -21.44
CA PRO A 86 -19.34 3.51 -20.24
C PRO A 86 -19.89 2.41 -19.31
N GLU A 87 -20.26 1.25 -19.84
CA GLU A 87 -20.71 0.09 -19.06
C GLU A 87 -19.60 -0.47 -18.16
N GLU A 88 -18.34 -0.39 -18.58
CA GLU A 88 -17.19 -0.89 -17.83
C GLU A 88 -16.90 -0.04 -16.59
N ILE A 89 -17.41 1.21 -16.53
CA ILE A 89 -17.26 2.07 -15.34
C ILE A 89 -17.81 1.38 -14.09
N LEU A 90 -18.90 0.61 -14.22
CA LEU A 90 -19.54 -0.09 -13.10
C LEU A 90 -18.80 -1.38 -12.67
N MET A 91 -17.88 -1.89 -13.48
CA MET A 91 -17.18 -3.14 -13.26
C MET A 91 -16.03 -2.98 -12.26
N VAL A 92 -16.36 -2.74 -10.99
CA VAL A 92 -15.38 -2.53 -9.91
C VAL A 92 -14.50 -3.75 -9.61
N TRP A 93 -14.91 -4.94 -10.07
CA TRP A 93 -14.15 -6.18 -9.90
C TRP A 93 -12.99 -6.33 -10.87
N GLU A 94 -12.96 -5.56 -11.98
CA GLU A 94 -11.85 -5.53 -12.94
C GLU A 94 -10.65 -4.71 -12.43
N GLY A 95 -10.72 -4.20 -11.20
CA GLY A 95 -9.70 -3.33 -10.61
C GLY A 95 -9.88 -1.86 -10.95
N GLY A 96 -8.79 -1.08 -10.97
CA GLY A 96 -8.83 0.35 -11.26
C GLY A 96 -9.53 1.18 -10.18
N LEU A 97 -8.84 1.40 -9.06
CA LEU A 97 -9.35 2.13 -7.90
C LEU A 97 -8.35 3.22 -7.48
N ALA A 98 -8.82 4.47 -7.34
CA ALA A 98 -7.99 5.61 -6.96
C ALA A 98 -8.33 6.11 -5.55
N SER A 99 -7.35 6.13 -4.65
CA SER A 99 -7.53 6.56 -3.26
C SER A 99 -8.03 8.00 -3.11
N HIS A 100 -7.57 8.93 -3.96
CA HIS A 100 -8.00 10.34 -3.94
C HIS A 100 -9.49 10.48 -4.31
N GLY A 101 -9.99 9.68 -5.24
CA GLY A 101 -11.41 9.65 -5.59
C GLY A 101 -12.28 9.18 -4.43
N ALA A 102 -11.84 8.13 -3.70
CA ALA A 102 -12.49 7.70 -2.47
C ALA A 102 -12.49 8.82 -1.41
N ALA A 103 -11.36 9.50 -1.19
CA ALA A 103 -11.27 10.57 -0.20
C ALA A 103 -12.27 11.71 -0.50
N ILE A 104 -12.37 12.15 -1.76
CA ILE A 104 -13.31 13.20 -2.19
C ILE A 104 -14.77 12.74 -1.96
N ALA A 105 -15.10 11.52 -2.37
CA ALA A 105 -16.44 10.96 -2.20
C ALA A 105 -16.83 10.80 -0.73
N ILE A 106 -15.91 10.35 0.12
CA ILE A 106 -16.14 10.24 1.57
C ILE A 106 -16.42 11.62 2.18
N ILE A 107 -15.63 12.65 1.84
CA ILE A 107 -15.87 14.01 2.32
C ILE A 107 -17.27 14.49 1.92
N MET A 108 -17.68 14.28 0.65
CA MET A 108 -19.04 14.60 0.19
C MET A 108 -20.11 13.82 0.97
N ALA A 109 -19.90 12.53 1.20
CA ALA A 109 -20.82 11.70 1.97
C ALA A 109 -20.96 12.17 3.43
N LEU A 110 -19.87 12.61 4.06
CA LEU A 110 -19.89 13.19 5.41
C LEU A 110 -20.64 14.53 5.44
N ILE A 111 -20.50 15.37 4.40
CA ILE A 111 -21.29 16.62 4.27
C ILE A 111 -22.78 16.30 4.14
N ILE A 112 -23.15 15.31 3.32
CA ILE A 112 -24.53 14.88 3.14
C ILE A 112 -25.08 14.30 4.45
N PHE A 113 -24.32 13.43 5.12
CA PHE A 113 -24.68 12.85 6.41
C PHE A 113 -24.91 13.92 7.48
N SER A 114 -24.00 14.90 7.58
CA SER A 114 -24.11 16.04 8.49
C SER A 114 -25.43 16.80 8.26
N LYS A 115 -25.73 17.15 7.01
CA LYS A 115 -26.92 17.97 6.69
C LYS A 115 -28.23 17.20 6.76
N LYS A 116 -28.25 15.93 6.34
CA LYS A 116 -29.49 15.16 6.16
C LYS A 116 -29.81 14.24 7.33
N VAL A 117 -28.80 13.68 8.00
CA VAL A 117 -28.98 12.62 9.00
C VAL A 117 -28.70 13.13 10.39
N SER A 118 -27.45 13.50 10.70
CA SER A 118 -27.07 13.82 12.09
C SER A 118 -27.54 15.21 12.53
N LYS A 119 -27.76 16.13 11.59
CA LYS A 119 -28.08 17.56 11.85
C LYS A 119 -27.03 18.26 12.73
N ARG A 120 -25.85 17.66 12.88
CA ARG A 120 -24.68 18.23 13.54
C ARG A 120 -23.73 18.81 12.49
N SER A 121 -22.78 19.63 12.92
CA SER A 121 -21.85 20.26 11.98
C SER A 121 -21.00 19.22 11.23
N PHE A 122 -20.48 19.60 10.06
CA PHE A 122 -19.54 18.74 9.32
C PHE A 122 -18.29 18.44 10.15
N PHE A 123 -17.77 19.44 10.86
CA PHE A 123 -16.61 19.29 11.74
C PHE A 123 -16.87 18.29 12.87
N TRP A 124 -18.10 18.22 13.40
CA TRP A 124 -18.47 17.19 14.37
C TRP A 124 -18.26 15.78 13.81
N ILE A 125 -18.74 15.46 12.61
CA ILE A 125 -18.62 14.10 12.10
C ILE A 125 -17.19 13.77 11.65
N ILE A 126 -16.52 14.69 10.96
CA ILE A 126 -15.17 14.43 10.43
C ILE A 126 -14.14 14.24 11.56
N ASP A 127 -14.23 14.98 12.66
CA ASP A 127 -13.39 14.81 13.86
C ASP A 127 -13.44 13.39 14.43
N ARG A 128 -14.58 12.69 14.28
CA ARG A 128 -14.78 11.33 14.79
C ARG A 128 -14.33 10.30 13.78
N VAL A 129 -14.65 10.52 12.51
CA VAL A 129 -14.28 9.62 11.41
C VAL A 129 -12.76 9.55 11.25
N VAL A 130 -12.02 10.66 11.39
CA VAL A 130 -10.55 10.67 11.22
C VAL A 130 -9.81 9.76 12.20
N ILE A 131 -10.38 9.49 13.38
CA ILE A 131 -9.84 8.52 14.34
C ILE A 131 -9.82 7.13 13.68
N THR A 132 -10.93 6.73 13.08
CA THR A 132 -11.02 5.43 12.37
C THR A 132 -10.23 5.40 11.07
N VAL A 133 -10.11 6.53 10.38
CA VAL A 133 -9.30 6.64 9.15
C VAL A 133 -7.82 6.44 9.45
N ALA A 134 -7.30 6.96 10.56
CA ALA A 134 -5.91 6.71 10.97
C ALA A 134 -5.65 5.21 11.21
N LEU A 135 -6.58 4.52 11.89
CA LEU A 135 -6.49 3.07 12.09
C LEU A 135 -6.59 2.30 10.76
N GLY A 136 -7.54 2.68 9.90
CA GLY A 136 -7.69 2.11 8.55
C GLY A 136 -6.42 2.29 7.71
N GLY A 137 -5.78 3.46 7.79
CA GLY A 137 -4.49 3.73 7.16
C GLY A 137 -3.41 2.74 7.58
N SER A 138 -3.34 2.40 8.88
CA SER A 138 -2.42 1.39 9.40
C SER A 138 -2.64 0.02 8.74
N PHE A 139 -3.88 -0.45 8.68
CA PHE A 139 -4.22 -1.73 8.04
C PHE A 139 -3.98 -1.73 6.53
N ILE A 140 -4.22 -0.59 5.85
CA ILE A 140 -3.91 -0.44 4.43
C ILE A 140 -2.40 -0.63 4.19
N ARG A 141 -1.55 0.00 5.00
CA ARG A 141 -0.08 -0.16 4.90
C ARG A 141 0.36 -1.60 5.18
N LEU A 142 -0.24 -2.26 6.16
CA LEU A 142 0.00 -3.70 6.37
C LEU A 142 -0.47 -4.53 5.17
N GLY A 143 -1.59 -4.17 4.54
CA GLY A 143 -2.03 -4.79 3.29
C GLY A 143 -1.01 -4.62 2.18
N ASN A 144 -0.47 -3.41 2.00
CA ASN A 144 0.58 -3.12 1.03
C ASN A 144 1.84 -3.98 1.27
N LEU A 145 2.20 -4.21 2.54
CA LEU A 145 3.29 -5.12 2.88
C LEU A 145 3.01 -6.55 2.39
N MET A 146 1.80 -7.09 2.65
CA MET A 146 1.43 -8.44 2.20
C MET A 146 1.38 -8.56 0.67
N ASN A 147 1.08 -7.47 -0.04
CA ASN A 147 1.11 -7.42 -1.50
C ASN A 147 2.53 -7.26 -2.08
N SER A 148 3.54 -6.94 -1.27
CA SER A 148 4.88 -6.55 -1.72
C SER A 148 4.88 -5.30 -2.59
N GLU A 149 4.09 -4.28 -2.22
CA GLU A 149 3.97 -3.02 -2.95
C GLU A 149 4.30 -1.80 -2.07
N ILE A 150 4.70 -0.68 -2.68
CA ILE A 150 5.01 0.59 -1.99
C ILE A 150 6.12 0.41 -0.93
N TYR A 151 7.15 -0.37 -1.27
CA TYR A 151 8.35 -0.50 -0.45
C TYR A 151 9.25 0.73 -0.58
N GLY A 152 10.20 0.87 0.35
CA GLY A 152 11.10 2.01 0.40
C GLY A 152 12.30 1.89 -0.52
N SER A 153 13.22 2.84 -0.36
CA SER A 153 14.45 2.91 -1.14
C SER A 153 15.43 1.76 -0.81
N PRO A 154 16.37 1.46 -1.72
CA PRO A 154 17.44 0.51 -1.46
C PRO A 154 18.22 0.83 -0.18
N SER A 155 18.63 -0.20 0.57
CA SER A 155 19.31 -0.02 1.86
C SER A 155 20.24 -1.17 2.22
N ASN A 156 21.33 -0.84 2.91
CA ASN A 156 22.26 -1.80 3.52
C ASN A 156 21.91 -2.14 4.98
N SER A 157 20.72 -1.76 5.46
CA SER A 157 20.29 -2.09 6.82
C SER A 157 20.10 -3.60 6.99
N GLU A 158 20.46 -4.14 8.16
CA GLU A 158 20.21 -5.55 8.50
C GLU A 158 18.71 -5.86 8.64
N SER A 159 17.88 -4.83 8.81
CA SER A 159 16.41 -4.92 8.85
C SER A 159 15.75 -4.74 7.48
N ALA A 160 16.53 -4.67 6.39
CA ALA A 160 16.00 -4.50 5.04
C ALA A 160 15.31 -5.77 4.53
N PHE A 161 14.33 -5.58 3.66
CA PHE A 161 13.52 -6.65 3.07
C PHE A 161 13.91 -6.86 1.61
N VAL A 162 13.86 -8.10 1.16
CA VAL A 162 13.94 -8.46 -0.26
C VAL A 162 12.57 -8.98 -0.69
N TYR A 163 11.92 -8.27 -1.60
CA TYR A 163 10.59 -8.61 -2.10
C TYR A 163 10.70 -9.48 -3.36
N VAL A 164 10.40 -10.77 -3.23
CA VAL A 164 10.52 -11.72 -4.35
C VAL A 164 9.22 -11.90 -5.13
N SER A 165 8.06 -11.62 -4.51
CA SER A 165 6.74 -11.77 -5.15
C SER A 165 6.56 -10.94 -6.43
N PRO A 166 6.99 -9.66 -6.52
CA PRO A 166 6.88 -8.90 -7.76
C PRO A 166 7.67 -9.54 -8.92
N VAL A 167 8.82 -10.14 -8.62
CA VAL A 167 9.65 -10.84 -9.62
C VAL A 167 9.04 -12.18 -10.01
N ARG A 168 8.42 -12.89 -9.05
CA ARG A 168 7.64 -14.09 -9.32
C ARG A 168 6.51 -13.82 -10.31
N ASP A 169 5.73 -12.76 -10.10
CA ASP A 169 4.63 -12.37 -11.00
C ASP A 169 5.11 -12.14 -12.44
N ILE A 170 6.29 -11.52 -12.59
CA ILE A 170 6.90 -11.31 -13.91
C ILE A 170 7.18 -12.66 -14.57
N PHE A 171 7.74 -13.62 -13.82
CA PHE A 171 8.12 -14.92 -14.36
C PHE A 171 6.88 -15.74 -14.71
N GLU A 172 5.86 -15.73 -13.85
CA GLU A 172 4.57 -16.40 -14.10
C GLU A 172 3.88 -15.82 -15.34
N ARG A 173 3.89 -14.49 -15.53
CA ARG A 173 3.36 -13.86 -16.75
C ARG A 173 4.20 -14.18 -17.99
N PHE A 174 5.52 -14.28 -17.83
CA PHE A 174 6.45 -14.49 -18.92
C PHE A 174 6.39 -15.92 -19.46
N PHE A 175 6.31 -16.92 -18.58
CA PHE A 175 6.33 -18.34 -18.95
C PHE A 175 4.95 -19.00 -18.96
N GLY A 176 3.94 -18.39 -18.31
CA GLY A 176 2.61 -18.96 -18.20
C GLY A 176 2.65 -20.39 -17.67
N ASN A 177 2.09 -21.33 -18.46
CA ASN A 177 2.00 -22.74 -18.08
C ASN A 177 3.27 -23.55 -18.34
N GLU A 178 4.35 -22.96 -18.89
CA GLU A 178 5.62 -23.65 -19.12
C GLU A 178 6.38 -23.91 -17.80
N VAL A 179 6.11 -23.12 -16.77
CA VAL A 179 6.71 -23.22 -15.44
C VAL A 179 5.62 -23.51 -14.41
N GLN A 180 5.80 -24.59 -13.64
CA GLN A 180 4.84 -25.05 -12.64
C GLN A 180 5.07 -24.43 -11.25
N GLU A 181 6.31 -24.13 -10.91
CA GLU A 181 6.69 -23.61 -9.60
C GLU A 181 7.96 -22.77 -9.72
N ILE A 182 8.04 -21.69 -8.94
CA ILE A 182 9.21 -20.81 -8.87
C ILE A 182 9.59 -20.64 -7.40
N THR A 183 10.82 -20.99 -7.07
CA THR A 183 11.37 -20.86 -5.71
C THR A 183 12.56 -19.91 -5.71
N PHE A 184 12.61 -19.05 -4.70
CA PHE A 184 13.73 -18.14 -4.44
C PHE A 184 14.46 -18.56 -3.16
N LYS A 185 15.73 -18.92 -3.28
CA LYS A 185 16.56 -19.32 -2.12
C LYS A 185 17.72 -18.35 -1.95
N LYS A 186 17.75 -17.64 -0.83
CA LYS A 186 18.89 -16.81 -0.44
C LYS A 186 20.13 -17.70 -0.23
N THR A 187 21.26 -17.30 -0.79
CA THR A 187 22.57 -17.93 -0.57
C THR A 187 23.37 -17.18 0.50
N ASP A 188 24.52 -17.73 0.92
CA ASP A 188 25.44 -17.06 1.83
C ASP A 188 26.31 -15.99 1.12
N GLU A 189 26.22 -15.91 -0.21
CA GLU A 189 26.98 -14.95 -1.01
C GLU A 189 26.31 -13.58 -1.07
N VAL A 190 27.16 -12.55 -1.08
CA VAL A 190 26.75 -11.15 -1.18
C VAL A 190 27.71 -10.45 -2.13
N VAL A 191 27.16 -9.88 -3.21
CA VAL A 191 27.90 -9.04 -4.13
C VAL A 191 27.87 -7.61 -3.61
N LYS A 192 29.03 -7.02 -3.38
CA LYS A 192 29.14 -5.61 -2.93
C LYS A 192 29.35 -4.72 -4.15
N THR A 193 28.48 -3.74 -4.32
CA THR A 193 28.66 -2.63 -5.26
C THR A 193 29.16 -1.40 -4.52
N ASP A 194 29.37 -0.30 -5.24
CA ASP A 194 29.80 0.97 -4.65
C ASP A 194 28.79 1.54 -3.64
N SER A 195 27.51 1.17 -3.76
CA SER A 195 26.41 1.72 -2.93
C SER A 195 25.60 0.66 -2.17
N LEU A 196 25.62 -0.60 -2.58
CA LEU A 196 24.70 -1.62 -2.06
C LEU A 196 25.37 -2.99 -1.88
N ASN A 197 25.04 -3.66 -0.79
CA ASN A 197 25.31 -5.07 -0.55
C ASN A 197 24.12 -5.87 -1.08
N MET A 198 24.32 -6.60 -2.16
CA MET A 198 23.29 -7.36 -2.87
C MET A 198 23.40 -8.84 -2.55
N PRO A 199 22.50 -9.41 -1.73
CA PRO A 199 22.50 -10.85 -1.47
C PRO A 199 22.18 -11.61 -2.75
N VAL A 200 22.89 -12.72 -2.97
CA VAL A 200 22.66 -13.56 -4.14
C VAL A 200 21.53 -14.55 -3.84
N TYR A 201 20.57 -14.63 -4.75
CA TYR A 201 19.45 -15.56 -4.72
C TYR A 201 19.60 -16.59 -5.84
N GLU A 202 19.43 -17.85 -5.47
CA GLU A 202 19.22 -18.94 -6.40
C GLU A 202 17.74 -19.03 -6.73
N VAL A 203 17.42 -18.90 -8.02
CA VAL A 203 16.08 -19.13 -8.54
C VAL A 203 16.03 -20.54 -9.10
N LYS A 204 15.03 -21.32 -8.67
CA LYS A 204 14.70 -22.61 -9.28
C LYS A 204 13.30 -22.54 -9.87
N MET A 205 13.19 -22.84 -11.16
CA MET A 205 11.91 -22.95 -11.87
C MET A 205 11.67 -24.42 -12.23
N LYS A 206 10.57 -24.99 -11.72
CA LYS A 206 10.12 -26.32 -12.09
C LYS A 206 9.41 -26.26 -13.43
N ILE A 207 9.91 -26.99 -14.42
CA ILE A 207 9.40 -26.95 -15.79
C ILE A 207 8.28 -27.97 -15.97
N ASP A 208 7.24 -27.62 -16.74
CA ASP A 208 6.21 -28.58 -17.14
C ASP A 208 6.86 -29.76 -17.90
N PRO A 209 6.53 -31.02 -17.57
CA PRO A 209 7.14 -32.19 -18.21
C PRO A 209 7.00 -32.24 -19.74
N ARG A 210 6.06 -31.49 -20.32
CA ARG A 210 5.82 -31.39 -21.76
C ARG A 210 6.71 -30.37 -22.47
N VAL A 211 7.49 -29.59 -21.72
CA VAL A 211 8.32 -28.49 -22.22
C VAL A 211 9.81 -28.84 -22.08
N ASP A 212 10.61 -28.49 -23.08
CA ASP A 212 12.06 -28.67 -23.04
C ASP A 212 12.72 -27.64 -22.13
N GLY A 213 13.38 -28.11 -21.06
CA GLY A 213 14.12 -27.26 -20.13
C GLY A 213 15.25 -26.45 -20.79
N ALA A 214 15.87 -26.96 -21.86
CA ALA A 214 16.92 -26.23 -22.58
C ALA A 214 16.35 -25.02 -23.32
N GLN A 215 15.14 -25.14 -23.87
CA GLN A 215 14.42 -24.03 -24.48
C GLN A 215 14.10 -22.95 -23.43
N VAL A 216 13.59 -23.34 -22.26
CA VAL A 216 13.29 -22.41 -21.16
C VAL A 216 14.57 -21.73 -20.67
N ALA A 217 15.67 -22.45 -20.48
CA ALA A 217 16.97 -21.88 -20.12
C ALA A 217 17.45 -20.83 -21.14
N SER A 218 17.25 -21.08 -22.43
CA SER A 218 17.55 -20.12 -23.50
C SER A 218 16.66 -18.88 -23.43
N LEU A 219 15.37 -19.03 -23.15
CA LEU A 219 14.44 -17.91 -22.96
C LEU A 219 14.82 -17.07 -21.74
N VAL A 220 15.23 -17.70 -20.64
CA VAL A 220 15.74 -17.00 -19.46
C VAL A 220 16.92 -16.11 -19.86
N SER A 221 17.93 -16.69 -20.51
CA SER A 221 19.15 -15.98 -20.90
C SER A 221 18.89 -14.84 -21.89
N ASN A 222 18.10 -15.11 -22.94
CA ASN A 222 17.99 -14.23 -24.10
C ASN A 222 16.86 -13.20 -24.00
N ARG A 223 15.88 -13.41 -23.11
CA ARG A 223 14.71 -12.53 -22.99
C ARG A 223 14.43 -12.09 -21.57
N LEU A 224 14.34 -13.03 -20.63
CA LEU A 224 13.95 -12.70 -19.25
C LEU A 224 15.00 -11.83 -18.54
N LEU A 225 16.27 -12.26 -18.54
CA LEU A 225 17.33 -11.52 -17.85
C LEU A 225 17.54 -10.12 -18.46
N PRO A 226 17.56 -9.93 -19.80
CA PRO A 226 17.55 -8.58 -20.38
C PRO A 226 16.34 -7.76 -19.98
N TYR A 227 15.14 -8.35 -19.97
CA TYR A 227 13.90 -7.66 -19.56
C TYR A 227 13.98 -7.15 -18.12
N LEU A 228 14.50 -7.96 -17.19
CA LEU A 228 14.68 -7.53 -15.79
C LEU A 228 15.56 -6.29 -15.63
N LYS A 229 16.52 -6.06 -16.53
CA LYS A 229 17.38 -4.86 -16.51
C LYS A 229 16.68 -3.61 -17.05
N MET A 230 15.59 -3.78 -17.79
CA MET A 230 14.84 -2.69 -18.42
C MET A 230 13.66 -2.20 -17.59
N ILE A 231 13.29 -2.92 -16.53
CA ILE A 231 12.24 -2.51 -15.58
C ILE A 231 12.67 -1.19 -14.91
N ASP A 232 11.72 -0.33 -14.58
CA ASP A 232 11.99 0.89 -13.83
C ASP A 232 12.75 0.58 -12.52
N ALA A 233 13.72 1.42 -12.17
CA ALA A 233 14.62 1.17 -11.04
C ALA A 233 13.87 0.97 -9.71
N ASP A 234 12.68 1.57 -9.57
CA ASP A 234 11.83 1.41 -8.39
C ASP A 234 11.15 0.03 -8.33
N ASP A 235 10.88 -0.60 -9.47
CA ASP A 235 10.25 -1.92 -9.54
C ASP A 235 11.27 -3.07 -9.64
N GLN A 236 12.54 -2.76 -9.85
CA GLN A 236 13.64 -3.72 -9.81
C GLN A 236 13.90 -4.19 -8.37
N ASN A 237 13.45 -5.40 -8.03
CA ASN A 237 13.73 -6.04 -6.74
C ASN A 237 14.84 -7.09 -6.83
N LEU A 238 14.98 -7.73 -7.99
CA LEU A 238 16.07 -8.65 -8.30
C LEU A 238 16.60 -8.36 -9.70
N VAL A 239 17.93 -8.32 -9.84
CA VAL A 239 18.61 -8.06 -11.11
C VAL A 239 19.48 -9.26 -11.51
N PRO A 240 19.79 -9.44 -12.80
CA PRO A 240 20.63 -10.54 -13.25
C PRO A 240 22.03 -10.50 -12.60
N SER A 241 22.49 -11.65 -12.11
CA SER A 241 23.88 -11.84 -11.71
C SER A 241 24.81 -11.84 -12.93
N THR A 242 26.05 -11.39 -12.78
CA THR A 242 27.10 -11.56 -13.80
C THR A 242 27.56 -13.02 -13.89
N ASP A 243 27.35 -13.77 -12.81
CA ASP A 243 27.89 -15.10 -12.61
C ASP A 243 26.73 -16.11 -12.59
N GLY A 244 26.72 -17.01 -13.57
CA GLY A 244 25.78 -18.13 -13.66
C GLY A 244 24.79 -18.01 -14.82
N SER A 245 25.13 -18.64 -15.95
CA SER A 245 24.16 -18.93 -17.01
C SER A 245 23.05 -19.85 -16.48
N PRO A 246 21.83 -19.79 -17.03
CA PRO A 246 20.79 -20.74 -16.68
C PRO A 246 21.23 -22.19 -16.93
N GLU A 247 21.12 -23.03 -15.91
CA GLU A 247 21.48 -24.44 -15.94
C GLU A 247 20.22 -25.30 -15.86
N VAL A 248 20.15 -26.33 -16.69
CA VAL A 248 19.07 -27.33 -16.63
C VAL A 248 19.51 -28.45 -15.70
N ILE A 249 18.71 -28.73 -14.69
CA ILE A 249 18.99 -29.74 -13.66
C ILE A 249 17.83 -30.73 -13.63
N GLN A 250 18.17 -32.01 -13.56
CA GLN A 250 17.22 -33.08 -13.32
C GLN A 250 17.27 -33.49 -11.84
N GLU A 251 16.18 -33.29 -11.11
CA GLU A 251 16.04 -33.74 -9.73
C GLU A 251 14.84 -34.70 -9.63
N ALA A 252 15.10 -35.96 -9.26
CA ALA A 252 14.12 -37.04 -9.29
C ALA A 252 13.43 -37.20 -10.66
N ASN A 253 12.13 -36.90 -10.75
CA ASN A 253 11.31 -36.98 -11.98
C ASN A 253 10.89 -35.58 -12.46
N SER A 254 11.65 -34.53 -12.16
CA SER A 254 11.31 -33.16 -12.54
C SER A 254 12.52 -32.42 -13.09
N THR A 255 12.28 -31.70 -14.19
CA THR A 255 13.25 -30.80 -14.82
C THR A 255 13.16 -29.44 -14.15
N PHE A 256 14.30 -28.88 -13.77
CA PHE A 256 14.43 -27.54 -13.24
C PHE A 256 15.34 -26.69 -14.11
N VAL A 257 15.02 -25.41 -14.23
CA VAL A 257 15.97 -24.39 -14.71
C VAL A 257 16.40 -23.57 -13.51
N LYS A 258 17.72 -23.54 -13.26
CA LYS A 258 18.34 -22.85 -12.14
C LYS A 258 19.23 -21.72 -12.63
N PHE A 259 19.14 -20.56 -12.00
CA PHE A 259 20.00 -19.41 -12.27
C PHE A 259 20.12 -18.50 -11.05
N ARG A 260 20.99 -17.50 -11.12
CA ARG A 260 21.29 -16.60 -9.99
C ARG A 260 20.85 -15.18 -10.29
N LEU A 261 20.28 -14.53 -9.28
CA LEU A 261 19.91 -13.12 -9.30
C LEU A 261 20.53 -12.41 -8.08
N LEU A 262 20.76 -11.10 -8.23
CA LEU A 262 21.19 -10.22 -7.15
C LEU A 262 19.96 -9.49 -6.62
N ALA A 263 19.67 -9.62 -5.33
CA ALA A 263 18.56 -8.91 -4.72
C ALA A 263 18.95 -7.48 -4.34
N ILE A 264 17.98 -6.56 -4.47
CA ILE A 264 18.07 -5.19 -3.98
C ILE A 264 17.32 -5.15 -2.63
N PRO A 265 18.01 -5.09 -1.48
CA PRO A 265 17.34 -4.97 -0.19
C PRO A 265 16.76 -3.56 -0.05
N ARG A 266 15.54 -3.46 0.48
CA ARG A 266 14.77 -2.22 0.57
C ARG A 266 14.25 -1.98 1.98
N ILE A 267 14.09 -0.71 2.35
CA ILE A 267 13.47 -0.34 3.62
C ILE A 267 12.00 -0.76 3.59
N PRO A 268 11.47 -1.50 4.60
CA PRO A 268 10.05 -1.83 4.68
C PRO A 268 9.23 -0.62 5.16
N SER A 269 9.14 0.42 4.32
CA SER A 269 8.41 1.66 4.61
C SER A 269 6.96 1.41 5.03
N GLN A 270 6.33 0.35 4.52
CA GLN A 270 4.97 -0.03 4.86
C GLN A 270 4.82 -0.29 6.38
N ILE A 271 5.81 -0.94 7.02
CA ILE A 271 5.77 -1.19 8.47
C ILE A 271 5.91 0.13 9.23
N ILE A 272 6.83 0.99 8.81
CA ILE A 272 7.07 2.29 9.44
C ILE A 272 5.81 3.16 9.35
N GLU A 273 5.20 3.24 8.17
CA GLU A 273 3.95 3.97 7.93
C GLU A 273 2.78 3.34 8.71
N ALA A 274 2.67 2.00 8.75
CA ALA A 274 1.63 1.31 9.51
C ALA A 274 1.69 1.64 11.01
N VAL A 275 2.89 1.58 11.60
CA VAL A 275 3.13 1.90 13.01
C VAL A 275 2.82 3.38 13.26
N ALA A 276 3.29 4.28 12.41
CA ALA A 276 3.01 5.70 12.57
C ALA A 276 1.52 6.01 12.54
N TYR A 277 0.76 5.45 11.59
CA TYR A 277 -0.68 5.63 11.51
C TYR A 277 -1.42 5.03 12.70
N PHE A 278 -0.94 3.91 13.23
CA PHE A 278 -1.48 3.33 14.47
C PHE A 278 -1.21 4.23 15.69
N LEU A 279 -0.01 4.80 15.82
CA LEU A 279 0.31 5.76 16.88
C LEU A 279 -0.55 7.03 16.78
N ILE A 280 -0.75 7.53 15.55
CA ILE A 280 -1.66 8.67 15.30
C ILE A 280 -3.09 8.32 15.72
N PHE A 281 -3.57 7.11 15.39
CA PHE A 281 -4.85 6.62 15.89
C PHE A 281 -4.91 6.65 17.42
N LEU A 282 -3.90 6.14 18.12
CA LEU A 282 -3.85 6.16 19.60
C LEU A 282 -3.86 7.58 20.17
N ILE A 283 -3.15 8.52 19.53
CA ILE A 283 -3.15 9.93 19.90
C ILE A 283 -4.56 10.53 19.74
N LEU A 284 -5.18 10.37 18.57
CA LEU A 284 -6.51 10.93 18.30
C LEU A 284 -7.59 10.29 19.17
N TRP A 285 -7.50 8.97 19.40
CA TRP A 285 -8.34 8.24 20.34
C TRP A 285 -8.19 8.81 21.77
N GLY A 286 -6.95 8.99 22.22
CA GLY A 286 -6.68 9.54 23.55
C GLY A 286 -7.18 10.98 23.71
N LEU A 287 -6.98 11.82 22.70
CA LEU A 287 -7.52 13.17 22.64
C LEU A 287 -9.05 13.17 22.70
N PHE A 288 -9.71 12.22 22.02
CA PHE A 288 -11.16 12.11 22.08
C PHE A 288 -11.67 11.66 23.45
N PHE A 289 -11.16 10.56 24.02
CA PHE A 289 -11.75 9.97 25.22
C PHE A 289 -11.27 10.60 26.54
N TYR A 290 -10.07 11.18 26.58
CA TYR A 290 -9.45 11.62 27.84
C TYR A 290 -9.25 13.13 27.95
N THR A 291 -9.71 13.93 26.97
CA THR A 291 -9.51 15.38 27.00
C THR A 291 -10.76 16.16 26.62
N LYS A 292 -10.72 17.49 26.79
CA LYS A 292 -11.78 18.42 26.37
C LYS A 292 -11.82 18.66 24.86
N PHE A 293 -10.82 18.20 24.10
CA PHE A 293 -10.72 18.43 22.66
C PHE A 293 -11.84 17.75 21.86
N ARG A 294 -12.49 16.70 22.41
CA ARG A 294 -13.68 16.08 21.80
C ARG A 294 -14.84 17.04 21.54
N TYR A 295 -14.90 18.14 22.28
CA TYR A 295 -15.94 19.18 22.17
C TYR A 295 -15.51 20.37 21.29
N GLN A 296 -14.27 20.37 20.79
CA GLN A 296 -13.74 21.44 19.94
C GLN A 296 -13.79 21.01 18.48
N GLU A 297 -14.92 21.30 17.85
CA GLU A 297 -15.17 20.90 16.46
C GLU A 297 -14.08 21.45 15.51
N GLY A 298 -13.44 20.54 14.76
CA GLY A 298 -12.35 20.80 13.82
C GLY A 298 -10.96 20.56 14.41
N PHE A 299 -10.84 20.36 15.72
CA PHE A 299 -9.55 20.12 16.36
C PHE A 299 -8.97 18.76 15.96
N LEU A 300 -9.75 17.68 16.08
CA LEU A 300 -9.25 16.33 15.82
C LEU A 300 -8.96 16.12 14.34
N PHE A 301 -9.79 16.66 13.44
CA PHE A 301 -9.51 16.69 12.01
C PHE A 301 -8.23 17.47 11.70
N GLY A 302 -8.05 18.64 12.31
CA GLY A 302 -6.84 19.42 12.13
C GLY A 302 -5.59 18.70 12.65
N ALA A 303 -5.68 18.09 13.84
CA ALA A 303 -4.61 17.28 14.41
C ALA A 303 -4.28 16.07 13.53
N PHE A 304 -5.28 15.38 12.98
CA PHE A 304 -5.10 14.29 12.04
C PHE A 304 -4.28 14.73 10.82
N LEU A 305 -4.66 15.85 10.18
CA LEU A 305 -3.94 16.38 9.03
C LEU A 305 -2.48 16.73 9.38
N VAL A 306 -2.26 17.45 10.48
CA VAL A 306 -0.91 17.83 10.90
C VAL A 306 -0.06 16.60 11.21
N LEU A 307 -0.61 15.61 11.92
CA LEU A 307 0.14 14.42 12.32
C LEU A 307 0.46 13.54 11.11
N VAL A 308 -0.51 13.25 10.24
CA VAL A 308 -0.30 12.37 9.07
C VAL A 308 0.61 13.03 8.05
N PHE A 309 0.34 14.28 7.65
CA PHE A 309 1.11 14.96 6.62
C PHE A 309 2.42 15.54 7.15
N GLY A 310 2.51 15.86 8.44
CA GLY A 310 3.77 16.19 9.10
C GLY A 310 4.70 14.98 9.17
N PHE A 311 4.18 13.81 9.56
CA PHE A 311 4.95 12.56 9.48
C PHE A 311 5.39 12.25 8.05
N ARG A 312 4.48 12.36 7.07
CA ARG A 312 4.81 12.16 5.65
C ARG A 312 5.95 13.08 5.20
N PHE A 313 5.86 14.37 5.51
CA PHE A 313 6.90 15.36 5.18
C PHE A 313 8.27 14.96 5.74
N VAL A 314 8.32 14.50 7.01
CA VAL A 314 9.56 14.09 7.67
C VAL A 314 10.12 12.80 7.09
N VAL A 315 9.28 11.78 6.88
CA VAL A 315 9.72 10.48 6.33
C VAL A 315 10.31 10.60 4.94
N GLU A 316 9.79 11.54 4.16
CA GLU A 316 10.23 11.73 2.78
C GLU A 316 11.67 12.25 2.67
N PHE A 317 12.27 12.81 3.73
CA PHE A 317 13.72 13.11 3.77
C PHE A 317 14.59 11.85 3.81
N PHE A 318 14.02 10.72 4.22
CA PHE A 318 14.71 9.43 4.31
C PHE A 318 14.39 8.53 3.10
N LYS A 319 13.58 9.01 2.15
CA LYS A 319 13.27 8.31 0.90
C LYS A 319 14.12 8.90 -0.22
N ALA A 320 14.51 8.04 -1.15
CA ALA A 320 15.10 8.46 -2.41
C ALA A 320 14.04 9.15 -3.27
N ASN A 321 14.46 10.16 -4.00
CA ASN A 321 13.64 10.84 -5.00
C ASN A 321 13.21 9.84 -6.08
N GLN A 322 11.94 9.92 -6.46
CA GLN A 322 11.31 8.94 -7.37
C GLN A 322 11.46 9.37 -8.83
N VAL A 323 11.72 10.65 -9.08
CA VAL A 323 11.90 11.16 -10.44
C VAL A 323 13.17 12.00 -10.50
N ALA A 324 14.00 11.80 -11.53
CA ALA A 324 15.29 12.48 -11.68
C ALA A 324 15.21 14.02 -11.69
N PHE A 325 14.05 14.61 -12.00
CA PHE A 325 13.88 16.07 -11.88
C PHE A 325 13.82 16.54 -10.42
N GLU A 326 13.41 15.67 -9.48
CA GLU A 326 13.30 15.97 -8.05
C GLU A 326 14.68 16.14 -7.40
N ASP A 327 15.75 15.59 -7.98
CA ASP A 327 17.12 15.72 -7.47
C ASP A 327 17.62 17.16 -7.42
N ASN A 328 17.02 18.04 -8.22
CA ASN A 328 17.34 19.47 -8.26
C ASN A 328 16.36 20.32 -7.44
N LEU A 329 15.34 19.71 -6.81
CA LEU A 329 14.37 20.41 -5.99
C LEU A 329 14.82 20.42 -4.53
N ALA A 330 14.55 21.54 -3.84
CA ALA A 330 14.82 21.64 -2.40
C ALA A 330 13.94 20.71 -1.55
N LEU A 331 12.78 20.33 -2.09
CA LEU A 331 11.82 19.40 -1.52
C LEU A 331 11.28 18.49 -2.63
N ASN A 332 11.04 17.22 -2.35
CA ASN A 332 10.44 16.31 -3.33
C ASN A 332 8.91 16.48 -3.39
N MET A 333 8.27 15.81 -4.36
CA MET A 333 6.83 15.97 -4.57
C MET A 333 6.01 15.55 -3.35
N GLY A 334 6.43 14.49 -2.66
CA GLY A 334 5.77 14.03 -1.43
C GLY A 334 5.73 15.10 -0.33
N GLN A 335 6.80 15.88 -0.20
CA GLN A 335 6.88 17.01 0.72
C GLN A 335 6.02 18.19 0.29
N PHE A 336 6.08 18.58 -1.00
CA PHE A 336 5.24 19.65 -1.54
C PHE A 336 3.76 19.39 -1.36
N LEU A 337 3.30 18.15 -1.59
CA LEU A 337 1.91 17.75 -1.39
C LEU A 337 1.50 17.72 0.09
N SER A 338 2.46 17.56 1.01
CA SER A 338 2.19 17.52 2.45
C SER A 338 1.97 18.91 3.06
N ILE A 339 2.70 19.93 2.59
CA ILE A 339 2.62 21.32 3.08
C ILE A 339 1.19 21.88 3.11
N PRO A 340 0.40 21.87 2.02
CA PRO A 340 -0.95 22.46 2.04
C PRO A 340 -1.88 21.76 3.02
N LEU A 341 -1.69 20.45 3.24
CA LEU A 341 -2.52 19.67 4.16
C LEU A 341 -2.13 19.91 5.61
N VAL A 342 -0.84 20.11 5.92
CA VAL A 342 -0.39 20.58 7.23
C VAL A 342 -0.95 21.97 7.53
N ILE A 343 -0.88 22.90 6.57
CA ILE A 343 -1.44 24.25 6.72
C ILE A 343 -2.95 24.20 6.95
N ALA A 344 -3.69 23.41 6.17
CA ALA A 344 -5.12 23.21 6.36
C ALA A 344 -5.44 22.63 7.75
N GLY A 345 -4.60 21.71 8.23
CA GLY A 345 -4.70 21.15 9.57
C GLY A 345 -4.51 22.20 10.67
N LEU A 346 -3.45 23.00 10.58
CA LEU A 346 -3.19 24.10 11.50
C LEU A 346 -4.32 25.14 11.49
N ALA A 347 -4.83 25.49 10.30
CA ALA A 347 -5.97 26.39 10.16
C ALA A 347 -7.23 25.84 10.83
N SER A 348 -7.51 24.53 10.68
CA SER A 348 -8.64 23.87 11.35
C SER A 348 -8.49 23.87 12.88
N ILE A 349 -7.27 23.65 13.39
CA ILE A 349 -6.98 23.75 14.83
C ILE A 349 -7.23 25.18 15.32
N VAL A 350 -6.67 26.19 14.67
CA VAL A 350 -6.88 27.60 15.05
C VAL A 350 -8.38 27.96 15.00
N TYR A 351 -9.07 27.56 13.93
CA TYR A 351 -10.51 27.78 13.79
C TYR A 351 -11.31 27.17 14.95
N SER A 352 -10.94 25.97 15.40
CA SER A 352 -11.62 25.27 16.51
C SER A 352 -11.54 26.04 17.84
N PHE A 353 -10.49 26.84 18.06
CA PHE A 353 -10.35 27.69 19.25
C PHE A 353 -11.03 29.05 19.13
N VAL A 354 -11.10 29.62 17.92
CA VAL A 354 -11.70 30.94 17.67
C VAL A 354 -13.22 30.87 17.57
N LYS A 355 -13.77 29.72 17.14
CA LYS A 355 -15.21 29.51 17.06
C LYS A 355 -15.82 29.63 18.46
N LYS A 356 -16.56 30.71 18.72
CA LYS A 356 -17.36 30.86 19.94
C LYS A 356 -18.29 29.64 20.05
N LYS A 357 -18.32 29.01 21.22
CA LYS A 357 -19.33 27.99 21.55
C LYS A 357 -20.70 28.64 21.35
N ALA A 358 -21.44 28.16 20.35
CA ALA A 358 -22.81 28.54 20.10
C ALA A 358 -23.73 27.96 21.19
#